data_AF-A0A377AE49-F1
#
_entry.id   AF-A0A377AE49-F1
#
_cell.length_a   1.000
_cell.length_b   1.000
_cell.length_c   1.000
_cell.angle_alpha   90.00
_cell.angle_beta   90.00
_cell.angle_gamma   90.00
#
_symmetry.space_group_name_H-M   'P 1'
#
loop_
_entity.id
_entity.type
_entity.pdbx_description
1 polymer ?
#
loop_
_entity_poly.entity_id
_entity_poly.type
_entity_poly.pdbx_seq_one_letter_code
_entity_poly.pdbx_strand_id
1 'polypeptide(L)' 'MMHIGIHSPSAQYFAIAMLLMFIVGFAMSAGPLIWVLCSEIQPLKGRDFGITCSTATNWIANMIVGGNVPDHAQHAG' A
#
# COMPACT_ATOMS: atom_id res chain seq x y z
N MET A 1 21.94 -13.95 6.94
CA MET A 1 22.33 -13.41 5.62
C MET A 1 21.73 -12.02 5.45
N MET A 2 22.45 -10.99 5.92
CA MET A 2 22.45 -9.56 5.50
C MET A 2 23.11 -8.73 6.63
N HIS A 3 24.43 -8.87 6.76
CA HIS A 3 25.23 -8.16 7.77
C HIS A 3 26.12 -7.10 7.11
N ILE A 4 25.53 -6.27 6.25
CA ILE A 4 26.16 -5.05 5.73
C ILE A 4 25.21 -3.92 6.11
N GLY A 5 25.23 -3.58 7.41
CA GLY A 5 24.61 -2.35 7.89
C GLY A 5 25.43 -1.17 7.39
N ILE A 6 24.76 -0.11 6.95
CA ILE A 6 25.45 1.13 6.62
C ILE A 6 26.03 1.68 7.93
N HIS A 7 27.34 1.56 8.12
CA HIS A 7 28.04 1.96 9.35
C HIS A 7 28.28 3.48 9.46
N SER A 8 28.10 4.22 8.37
CA SER A 8 28.19 5.67 8.38
C SER A 8 26.84 6.29 8.74
N PRO A 9 26.76 7.12 9.81
CA PRO A 9 25.52 7.81 10.20
C PRO A 9 24.91 8.61 9.03
N SER A 10 25.74 9.25 8.21
CA SER A 10 25.29 10.04 7.07
C SER A 10 24.55 9.22 6.02
N ALA A 11 25.01 7.99 5.75
CA ALA A 11 24.40 7.14 4.75
C ALA A 11 23.15 6.42 5.29
N GLN A 12 23.02 6.24 6.61
CA GLN A 12 21.76 5.82 7.23
C GLN A 12 20.68 6.91 7.09
N TYR A 13 21.00 8.16 7.43
CA TYR A 13 20.08 9.28 7.27
C TYR A 13 19.70 9.49 5.79
N PHE A 14 20.63 9.30 4.87
CA PHE A 14 20.36 9.37 3.44
C PHE A 14 19.39 8.27 2.97
N ALA A 15 19.61 7.02 3.39
CA ALA A 15 18.71 5.91 3.07
C ALA A 15 17.29 6.14 3.62
N ILE A 16 17.18 6.65 4.86
CA ILE A 16 15.90 7.01 5.47
C ILE A 16 15.24 8.16 4.69
N ALA A 17 15.98 9.19 4.29
CA ALA A 17 15.44 10.31 3.51
C ALA A 17 14.91 9.85 2.14
N MET A 18 15.62 8.97 1.44
CA MET A 18 15.18 8.38 0.17
C MET A 18 13.93 7.52 0.35
N LEU A 19 13.88 6.70 1.39
CA LEU A 19 12.71 5.91 1.74
C LEU A 19 11.49 6.80 2.03
N LEU A 20 11.66 7.87 2.81
CA LEU A 20 10.60 8.81 3.12
C LEU A 20 10.09 9.53 1.88
N MET A 21 10.97 9.96 0.98
CA MET A 21 10.55 10.57 -0.29
C MET A 21 9.80 9.58 -1.18
N PHE A 22 10.22 8.32 -1.22
CA PHE A 22 9.49 7.26 -1.92
C PHE A 22 8.10 7.06 -1.30
N ILE A 23 8.00 6.98 0.04
CA ILE A 23 6.72 6.83 0.74
C ILE A 23 5.81 8.03 0.46
N VAL A 24 6.31 9.27 0.47
CA VAL A 24 5.51 10.46 0.18
C VAL A 24 5.01 10.45 -1.27
N GLY A 25 5.88 10.12 -2.24
CA GLY A 25 5.47 10.00 -3.64
C GLY A 25 4.43 8.88 -3.85
N PHE A 26 4.65 7.73 -3.22
CA PHE A 26 3.71 6.60 -3.25
C PHE A 26 2.38 6.93 -2.56
N ALA A 27 2.41 7.61 -1.42
CA ALA A 27 1.23 8.01 -0.68
C ALA A 27 0.40 9.05 -1.44
N MET A 28 1.03 9.97 -2.19
CA MET A 28 0.33 10.93 -3.05
C MET A 28 -0.20 10.30 -4.34
N SER A 29 0.41 9.21 -4.83
CA SER A 29 -0.07 8.51 -6.03
C SER A 29 -1.04 7.38 -5.68
N ALA A 30 -0.58 6.28 -5.09
CA ALA A 30 -1.34 5.04 -5.00
C ALA A 30 -2.50 5.08 -4.00
N GLY A 31 -2.36 5.88 -2.92
CA GLY A 31 -3.40 6.04 -1.90
C GLY A 31 -4.65 6.76 -2.42
N PRO A 32 -4.56 8.07 -2.76
CA PRO A 32 -5.70 8.87 -3.15
C PRO A 32 -6.11 8.68 -4.61
N LEU A 33 -5.20 8.35 -5.56
CA LEU A 33 -5.60 8.19 -6.97
C LEU A 33 -6.62 7.06 -7.15
N ILE A 34 -6.50 5.96 -6.38
CA ILE A 34 -7.42 4.83 -6.51
C ILE A 34 -8.86 5.27 -6.21
N TRP A 35 -9.05 6.09 -5.17
CA TRP A 35 -10.37 6.57 -4.73
C TRP A 35 -10.91 7.70 -5.62
N VAL A 36 -10.01 8.56 -6.12
CA VAL A 36 -10.36 9.63 -7.07
C VAL A 36 -10.77 9.04 -8.42
N LEU A 37 -10.04 8.06 -8.97
CA LEU A 37 -10.39 7.38 -10.22
C LEU A 37 -11.76 6.68 -10.13
N CYS A 38 -12.06 6.02 -9.01
CA CYS A 38 -13.38 5.45 -8.79
C CYS A 38 -14.48 6.52 -8.80
N SER A 39 -14.21 7.71 -8.26
CA SER A 39 -15.18 8.81 -8.23
C SER A 39 -15.41 9.45 -9.60
N GLU A 40 -14.40 9.43 -10.47
CA GLU A 40 -14.44 10.02 -11.83
C GLU A 40 -15.04 9.08 -12.89
N ILE A 41 -14.80 7.77 -12.79
CA ILE A 41 -15.26 6.79 -13.81
C ILE A 41 -16.75 6.47 -13.73
N GLN A 42 -17.39 6.81 -12.59
CA GLN A 42 -18.75 6.39 -12.30
C GLN A 42 -19.80 7.43 -12.74
N PRO A 43 -20.80 7.07 -13.56
CA PRO A 43 -21.86 7.98 -13.95
C PRO A 43 -22.76 8.33 -12.75
N LEU A 44 -23.20 9.59 -12.67
CA LEU A 44 -23.96 10.16 -11.54
C LEU A 44 -25.19 9.34 -11.08
N LYS A 45 -25.79 8.52 -11.95
CA LYS A 45 -26.94 7.66 -11.63
C LYS A 45 -26.58 6.33 -10.96
N GLY A 46 -25.33 5.90 -11.02
CA GLY A 46 -24.84 4.62 -10.48
C GLY A 46 -23.63 4.77 -9.55
N ARG A 47 -23.37 5.98 -9.07
CA ARG A 47 -22.21 6.30 -8.22
C ARG A 47 -22.19 5.49 -6.92
N ASP A 48 -23.35 5.25 -6.33
CA ASP A 48 -23.43 4.46 -5.11
C ASP A 48 -23.04 3.00 -5.36
N PHE A 49 -23.48 2.40 -6.47
CA PHE A 49 -23.17 1.00 -6.80
C PHE A 49 -21.66 0.74 -6.99
N GLY A 50 -20.97 1.60 -7.76
CA GLY A 50 -19.54 1.39 -7.96
C GLY A 50 -18.68 1.79 -6.76
N ILE A 51 -19.12 2.70 -5.86
CA ILE A 51 -18.42 2.93 -4.59
C ILE A 51 -18.48 1.67 -3.72
N THR A 52 -19.64 1.00 -3.69
CA THR A 52 -19.79 -0.27 -2.98
C THR A 52 -18.91 -1.36 -3.58
N CYS A 53 -18.84 -1.49 -4.91
CA CYS A 53 -17.98 -2.45 -5.59
C CYS A 53 -16.48 -2.20 -5.36
N SER A 54 -16.03 -0.94 -5.43
CA SER A 54 -14.64 -0.57 -5.15
C SER A 54 -14.25 -0.86 -3.70
N THR A 55 -15.14 -0.53 -2.76
CA THR A 55 -14.93 -0.80 -1.33
C THR A 55 -14.92 -2.30 -1.05
N ALA A 56 -15.85 -3.07 -1.62
CA ALA A 56 -15.90 -4.52 -1.48
C ALA A 56 -14.62 -5.19 -2.02
N THR A 57 -14.15 -4.77 -3.20
CA THR A 57 -12.89 -5.28 -3.78
C THR A 57 -11.70 -4.98 -2.88
N ASN A 58 -11.63 -3.77 -2.30
CA ASN A 58 -10.57 -3.41 -1.36
C ASN A 58 -10.57 -4.31 -0.11
N TRP A 59 -11.75 -4.55 0.47
CA TRP A 59 -11.88 -5.44 1.63
C TRP A 59 -11.55 -6.90 1.30
N ILE A 60 -11.93 -7.40 0.13
CA ILE A 60 -11.58 -8.75 -0.32
C ILE A 60 -10.07 -8.90 -0.51
N ALA A 61 -9.41 -7.92 -1.15
CA ALA A 61 -7.97 -7.92 -1.31
C ALA A 61 -7.24 -7.89 0.05
N ASN A 62 -7.73 -7.07 1.00
CA ASN A 62 -7.19 -7.02 2.36
C ASN A 62 -7.41 -8.35 3.11
N MET A 63 -8.53 -9.04 2.91
CA MET A 63 -8.80 -10.36 3.48
C MET A 63 -7.90 -11.44 2.90
N ILE A 64 -7.60 -11.38 1.60
CA ILE A 64 -6.66 -12.29 0.95
C ILE A 64 -5.26 -12.05 1.51
N VAL A 65 -4.76 -10.81 1.49
CA VAL A 65 -3.42 -10.50 2.03
C VAL A 65 -3.33 -10.85 3.52
N GLY A 66 -4.34 -10.47 4.32
CA GLY A 66 -4.38 -10.76 5.75
C GLY A 66 -4.55 -12.26 6.08
N GLY A 67 -5.21 -13.02 5.20
CA GLY A 67 -5.37 -14.47 5.32
C GLY A 67 -4.17 -15.27 4.84
N ASN A 68 -3.34 -14.72 3.94
CA ASN A 68 -2.13 -15.37 3.41
C ASN A 68 -0.87 -15.07 4.25
N VAL A 69 -0.88 -13.99 5.02
CA VAL A 69 0.24 -13.58 5.90
C VAL A 69 0.46 -14.47 7.14
N PRO A 70 -0.53 -15.21 7.72
CA PRO A 70 -0.29 -16.13 8.82
C PRO A 70 0.53 -17.35 8.38
N ASP A 71 0.26 -17.92 7.19
CA ASP A 71 0.85 -19.19 6.77
C ASP A 71 2.37 -19.09 6.53
N HIS A 72 2.87 -17.94 6.08
CA HIS A 72 4.31 -17.72 5.88
C HIS A 72 5.07 -17.32 7.18
N ALA A 73 4.37 -16.85 8.20
CA ALA A 73 4.98 -16.48 9.49
C ALA A 73 5.04 -17.66 10.48
N GLN A 74 4.23 -18.71 10.29
CA GLN A 74 4.15 -19.87 11.18
C GLN A 74 5.23 -20.94 10.96
N HIS A 75 5.98 -20.88 9.85
CA HIS A 75 7.05 -21.83 9.52
C HIS A 75 8.48 -21.33 9.89
N ALA A 76 8.59 -20.22 10.61
CA ALA A 76 9.86 -19.63 11.05
C ALA A 76 10.07 -19.74 12.58
N GLY A 77 9.36 -20.66 13.25
CA GLY A 77 9.60 -21.07 14.64
C GLY A 77 10.24 -22.44 14.70
#